data_AF-A0A1U8B0E0-F1
#
_entry.id   AF-A0A1U8B0E0-F1
#
_cell.length_a   1.000
_cell.length_b   1.000
_cell.length_c   1.000
_cell.angle_alpha   90.00
_cell.angle_beta   90.00
_cell.angle_gamma   90.00
#
_symmetry.space_group_name_H-M   'P 1'
#
loop_
_entity.id
_entity.type
_entity.pdbx_description
1 polymer ?
#
loop_
_entity_poly.entity_id
_entity_poly.type
_entity_poly.pdbx_seq_one_letter_code
_entity_poly.pdbx_strand_id
1 'polypeptide(L)'
;MASLVRIERFVFKNGMWNYREVVPYSFDWWTNENDNSKQRQEGFFYTLCALYALVAFVALVQLTRIQMRVPGYGWTTQKAFHLMNFVVNGLRAILFGLYKKVFFLRPKIFEMILLDIPGLLFFSTYTLLVLFWAEIYHQARSLPTNKLRPVYFIVNGVMYFVQVCIWIYLRPSQKPIAVAVAKLFFSVISFFAALGFLIYGGRLFFMLRRFPIESRGRQKKLYEVASVTGICCTCFLIRCFVVALSAFDKHADIDVLNHPLLNFVYYTLVEIVPSSLVLFILRKLPPRRVSVSDQYHPIE
;
A
#
# COMPACT_ATOMS: atom_id res chain seq x y z
N MET A 1 7.58 -39.92 -22.25
CA MET A 1 8.98 -40.35 -22.03
C MET A 1 9.77 -39.84 -23.23
N ALA A 2 10.23 -38.59 -23.20
CA ALA A 2 10.97 -38.01 -24.32
C ALA A 2 12.45 -38.40 -24.16
N SER A 3 12.97 -39.19 -25.10
CA SER A 3 14.36 -39.63 -25.12
C SER A 3 15.26 -38.43 -25.45
N LEU A 4 15.97 -37.91 -24.46
CA LEU A 4 17.09 -36.98 -24.66
C LEU A 4 18.22 -37.74 -25.37
N VAL A 5 18.40 -37.50 -26.66
CA VAL A 5 19.56 -37.99 -27.40
C VAL A 5 20.75 -37.08 -27.05
N ARG A 6 21.63 -37.58 -26.17
CA ARG A 6 22.92 -36.95 -25.87
C ARG A 6 23.85 -37.23 -27.05
N ILE A 7 24.07 -36.25 -27.93
CA ILE A 7 25.01 -36.38 -29.05
C ILE A 7 26.40 -36.02 -28.54
N GLU A 8 27.17 -37.02 -28.15
CA GLU A 8 28.58 -36.88 -27.79
C GLU A 8 29.44 -36.83 -29.07
N ARG A 9 30.17 -35.74 -29.29
CA ARG A 9 31.19 -35.68 -30.35
C ARG A 9 32.57 -35.60 -29.72
N PHE A 10 33.38 -36.61 -30.03
CA PHE A 10 34.80 -36.63 -29.72
C PHE A 10 35.56 -35.77 -30.74
N VAL A 11 36.36 -34.83 -30.24
CA VAL A 11 37.29 -34.03 -31.07
C VAL A 11 38.71 -34.38 -30.65
N PHE A 12 39.51 -34.90 -31.59
CA PHE A 12 40.90 -35.23 -31.37
C PHE A 12 41.76 -33.98 -31.60
N LYS A 13 42.41 -33.46 -30.56
CA LYS A 13 43.36 -32.35 -30.70
C LYS A 13 44.56 -32.60 -29.79
N ASN A 14 45.77 -32.54 -30.37
CA ASN A 14 47.05 -32.79 -29.69
C ASN A 14 47.16 -34.15 -28.98
N GLY A 15 46.69 -35.23 -29.63
CA GLY A 15 46.88 -36.59 -29.10
C GLY A 15 45.98 -36.98 -27.93
N MET A 16 45.09 -36.09 -27.47
CA MET A 16 44.16 -36.35 -26.37
C MET A 16 42.70 -36.18 -26.81
N TRP A 17 41.84 -37.11 -26.38
CA TRP A 17 40.40 -36.98 -26.50
C TRP A 17 39.89 -36.00 -25.44
N ASN A 18 39.50 -34.78 -25.85
CA ASN A 18 38.83 -33.85 -24.95
C ASN A 18 37.32 -33.99 -25.09
N TYR A 19 36.66 -34.35 -23.98
CA TYR A 19 35.22 -34.37 -23.88
C TYR A 19 34.69 -32.92 -23.88
N ARG A 20 33.97 -32.51 -24.91
CA ARG A 20 33.28 -31.22 -24.95
C ARG A 20 31.78 -31.52 -24.98
N GLU A 21 31.11 -31.20 -23.88
CA GLU A 21 29.66 -31.35 -23.77
C GLU A 21 29.00 -30.39 -24.79
N VAL A 22 28.50 -30.94 -25.90
CA VAL A 22 27.75 -30.16 -26.90
C VAL A 22 26.33 -30.03 -26.37
N VAL A 23 26.08 -28.95 -25.65
CA VAL A 23 24.72 -28.61 -25.20
C VAL A 23 23.89 -28.33 -26.46
N PRO A 24 22.78 -29.05 -26.69
CA PRO A 24 21.96 -28.83 -27.87
C PRO A 24 21.49 -27.37 -27.94
N TYR A 25 21.54 -26.74 -29.11
CA TYR A 25 20.97 -25.41 -29.36
C TYR A 25 19.52 -25.27 -28.83
N SER A 26 18.78 -26.39 -28.76
CA SER A 26 17.43 -26.46 -28.21
C SER A 26 17.35 -26.25 -26.68
N PHE A 27 18.40 -26.57 -25.95
CA PHE A 27 18.45 -26.41 -24.49
C PHE A 27 18.90 -24.99 -24.12
N ASP A 28 19.74 -24.37 -24.96
CA ASP A 28 20.21 -22.99 -24.79
C ASP A 28 19.08 -21.96 -24.93
N TRP A 29 18.18 -22.10 -25.92
CA TRP A 29 17.04 -21.16 -26.03
C TRP A 29 16.05 -21.30 -24.87
N TRP A 30 15.77 -22.52 -24.41
CA TRP A 30 14.84 -22.78 -23.29
C TRP A 30 15.39 -22.27 -21.96
N THR A 31 16.70 -22.43 -21.73
CA THR A 31 17.37 -21.89 -20.54
C THR A 31 17.40 -20.36 -20.59
N ASN A 32 17.77 -19.77 -21.73
CA ASN A 32 17.73 -18.33 -21.94
C ASN A 32 16.33 -17.74 -21.76
N GLU A 33 15.28 -18.41 -22.24
CA GLU A 33 13.89 -17.93 -22.10
C GLU A 33 13.40 -18.01 -20.64
N ASN A 34 13.72 -19.10 -19.93
CA ASN A 34 13.43 -19.21 -18.50
C ASN A 34 14.21 -18.20 -17.67
N ASP A 35 15.48 -17.96 -17.96
CA ASP A 35 16.30 -17.01 -17.24
C ASP A 35 15.84 -15.56 -17.51
N ASN A 36 15.47 -15.25 -18.75
CA ASN A 36 14.81 -13.99 -19.10
C ASN A 36 13.49 -13.79 -18.34
N SER A 37 12.68 -14.84 -18.19
CA SER A 37 11.42 -14.77 -17.44
C SER A 37 11.64 -14.49 -15.95
N LYS A 38 12.63 -15.15 -15.33
CA LYS A 38 13.01 -14.96 -13.93
C LYS A 38 13.61 -13.58 -13.70
N GLN A 39 14.52 -13.13 -14.57
CA GLN A 39 15.14 -11.81 -14.45
C GLN A 39 14.09 -10.69 -14.56
N ARG A 40 13.11 -10.84 -15.47
CA ARG A 40 11.99 -9.90 -15.60
C ARG A 40 11.12 -9.88 -14.36
N GLN A 41 10.79 -11.04 -13.81
CA GLN A 41 10.04 -11.18 -12.57
C GLN A 41 10.77 -10.54 -11.38
N GLU A 42 12.06 -10.82 -11.23
CA GLU A 42 12.94 -10.18 -10.23
C GLU A 42 12.94 -8.66 -10.38
N GLY A 43 13.08 -8.16 -11.60
CA GLY A 43 13.03 -6.75 -11.91
C GLY A 43 11.76 -6.07 -11.39
N PHE A 44 10.58 -6.65 -11.61
CA PHE A 44 9.32 -6.09 -11.12
C PHE A 44 9.25 -6.03 -9.59
N PHE A 45 9.58 -7.13 -8.89
CA PHE A 45 9.49 -7.17 -7.43
C PHE A 45 10.53 -6.27 -6.74
N TYR A 46 11.77 -6.23 -7.22
CA TYR A 46 12.78 -5.32 -6.67
C TYR A 46 12.47 -3.85 -6.98
N THR A 47 11.85 -3.56 -8.13
CA THR A 47 11.36 -2.20 -8.42
C THR A 47 10.24 -1.82 -7.45
N LEU A 48 9.27 -2.70 -7.20
CA LEU A 48 8.25 -2.46 -6.16
C LEU A 48 8.90 -2.20 -4.80
N CYS A 49 9.85 -3.05 -4.39
CA CYS A 49 10.60 -2.88 -3.15
C CYS A 49 11.23 -1.48 -3.05
N ALA A 50 11.95 -1.05 -4.08
CA ALA A 50 12.61 0.26 -4.12
C ALA A 50 11.60 1.42 -4.05
N LEU A 51 10.49 1.34 -4.79
CA LEU A 51 9.44 2.36 -4.77
C LEU A 51 8.77 2.47 -3.40
N TYR A 52 8.39 1.34 -2.78
CA TYR A 52 7.82 1.35 -1.43
C TYR A 52 8.80 1.87 -0.38
N ALA A 53 10.08 1.47 -0.47
CA ALA A 53 11.12 1.97 0.43
C ALA A 53 11.28 3.49 0.30
N LEU A 54 11.22 4.03 -0.92
CA LEU A 54 11.25 5.48 -1.16
C LEU A 54 10.04 6.19 -0.52
N VAL A 55 8.83 5.67 -0.70
CA VAL A 55 7.61 6.25 -0.08
C VAL A 55 7.70 6.20 1.45
N ALA A 56 8.16 5.07 2.00
CA ALA A 56 8.37 4.92 3.44
C ALA A 56 9.38 5.94 3.97
N PHE A 57 10.52 6.10 3.29
CA PHE A 57 11.54 7.08 3.64
C PHE A 57 10.98 8.51 3.62
N VAL A 58 10.24 8.89 2.57
CA VAL A 58 9.58 10.21 2.49
C VAL A 58 8.62 10.42 3.67
N ALA A 59 7.79 9.43 4.00
CA ALA A 59 6.89 9.51 5.14
C ALA A 59 7.63 9.70 6.47
N LEU A 60 8.75 9.00 6.68
CA LEU A 60 9.60 9.14 7.86
C LEU A 60 10.25 10.52 7.96
N VAL A 61 10.78 11.04 6.84
CA VAL A 61 11.33 12.40 6.78
C VAL A 61 10.25 13.43 7.12
N GLN A 62 9.04 13.28 6.56
CA GLN A 62 7.92 14.16 6.88
C GLN A 62 7.52 14.09 8.36
N LEU A 63 7.41 12.89 8.94
CA LEU A 63 7.15 12.69 10.37
C LEU A 63 8.19 13.38 11.24
N THR A 64 9.48 13.16 10.94
CA THR A 64 10.60 13.75 11.68
C THR A 64 10.56 15.27 11.62
N ARG A 65 10.33 15.84 10.44
CA ARG A 65 10.19 17.29 10.26
C ARG A 65 9.02 17.86 11.06
N ILE A 66 7.89 17.16 11.14
CA ILE A 66 6.74 17.59 11.94
C ILE A 66 7.09 17.51 13.44
N GLN A 67 7.72 16.43 13.91
CA GLN A 67 8.12 16.28 15.31
C GLN A 67 9.11 17.37 15.74
N MET A 68 10.11 17.70 14.92
CA MET A 68 11.05 18.78 15.19
C MET A 68 10.40 20.17 15.11
N ARG A 69 9.40 20.36 14.25
CA ARG A 69 8.69 21.65 14.09
C ARG A 69 7.82 21.96 15.30
N VAL A 70 7.18 20.95 15.88
CA VAL A 70 6.22 21.08 16.98
C VAL A 70 6.42 19.96 18.02
N PRO A 71 7.54 19.98 18.79
CA PRO A 71 7.88 18.92 19.73
C PRO A 71 6.92 18.88 20.94
N GLY A 72 6.40 20.03 21.37
CA GLY A 72 5.47 20.13 22.50
C GLY A 72 4.02 19.75 22.19
N TYR A 73 3.68 19.53 20.91
CA TYR A 73 2.39 18.91 20.57
C TYR A 73 2.60 17.39 20.63
N GLY A 74 1.78 16.68 21.40
CA GLY A 74 1.84 15.21 21.49
C GLY A 74 1.53 14.50 20.16
N TRP A 75 1.02 13.27 20.24
CA TRP A 75 0.66 12.50 19.05
C TRP A 75 -0.62 13.03 18.39
N THR A 76 -0.45 13.78 17.30
CA THR A 76 -1.55 14.27 16.47
C THR A 76 -1.94 13.25 15.40
N THR A 77 -3.17 13.37 14.88
CA THR A 77 -3.65 12.53 13.76
C THR A 77 -2.74 12.62 12.54
N GLN A 78 -2.14 13.78 12.28
CA GLN A 78 -1.15 13.98 11.21
C GLN A 78 0.14 13.16 11.45
N LYS A 79 0.72 13.22 12.66
CA LYS A 79 1.91 12.42 13.01
C LYS A 79 1.61 10.93 12.89
N ALA A 80 0.45 10.49 13.38
CA ALA A 80 0.00 9.11 13.25
C ALA A 80 -0.15 8.69 11.78
N PHE A 81 -0.73 9.53 10.91
CA PHE A 81 -0.87 9.24 9.49
C PHE A 81 0.48 9.02 8.78
N HIS A 82 1.48 9.87 9.06
CA HIS A 82 2.83 9.68 8.49
C HIS A 82 3.54 8.45 9.06
N LEU A 83 3.39 8.18 10.37
CA LEU A 83 3.93 6.97 10.98
C LEU A 83 3.32 5.71 10.35
N MET A 84 2.00 5.66 10.21
CA MET A 84 1.32 4.52 9.60
C MET A 84 1.72 4.34 8.12
N ASN A 85 1.89 5.44 7.37
CA ASN A 85 2.45 5.37 6.01
C ASN A 85 3.88 4.82 5.98
N PHE A 86 4.75 5.24 6.91
CA PHE A 86 6.08 4.67 7.03
C PHE A 86 6.03 3.16 7.30
N VAL A 87 5.18 2.72 8.23
CA VAL A 87 5.03 1.30 8.60
C VAL A 87 4.47 0.47 7.44
N VAL A 88 3.35 0.88 6.82
CA VAL A 88 2.71 0.09 5.75
C VAL A 88 3.60 -0.02 4.52
N ASN A 89 4.20 1.10 4.07
CA ASN A 89 5.09 1.10 2.90
C ASN A 89 6.41 0.39 3.22
N GLY A 90 6.97 0.55 4.42
CA GLY A 90 8.17 -0.17 4.86
C GLY A 90 7.94 -1.68 4.91
N LEU A 91 6.79 -2.13 5.42
CA LEU A 91 6.43 -3.54 5.43
C LEU A 91 6.28 -4.09 3.99
N ARG A 92 5.58 -3.37 3.09
CA ARG A 92 5.51 -3.75 1.66
C ARG A 92 6.89 -3.85 1.02
N ALA A 93 7.78 -2.90 1.30
CA ALA A 93 9.15 -2.92 0.80
C ALA A 93 9.89 -4.18 1.24
N ILE A 94 9.84 -4.53 2.53
CA ILE A 94 10.47 -5.73 3.06
C ILE A 94 9.89 -6.99 2.40
N LEU A 95 8.56 -7.08 2.28
CA LEU A 95 7.90 -8.24 1.68
C LEU A 95 8.30 -8.44 0.21
N PHE A 96 8.36 -7.37 -0.58
CA PHE A 96 8.79 -7.47 -1.98
C PHE A 96 10.31 -7.65 -2.13
N GLY A 97 11.12 -7.11 -1.22
CA GLY A 97 12.56 -7.38 -1.17
C GLY A 97 12.86 -8.85 -0.83
N LEU A 98 12.00 -9.47 -0.03
CA LEU A 98 12.08 -10.88 0.37
C LEU A 98 11.10 -11.78 -0.41
N TYR A 99 10.60 -11.33 -1.58
CA TYR A 99 9.45 -11.94 -2.24
C TYR A 99 9.61 -13.46 -2.45
N LYS A 100 10.80 -13.96 -2.85
CA LYS A 100 11.04 -15.41 -2.98
C LYS A 100 10.73 -16.14 -1.67
N LYS A 101 11.26 -15.66 -0.53
CA LYS A 101 11.02 -16.28 0.77
C LYS A 101 9.55 -16.23 1.17
N VAL A 102 8.86 -15.12 0.87
CA VAL A 102 7.44 -14.93 1.20
C VAL A 102 6.55 -15.86 0.37
N PHE A 103 6.71 -15.90 -0.95
CA PHE A 103 5.86 -16.71 -1.85
C PHE A 103 6.16 -18.21 -1.84
N PHE A 104 7.34 -18.62 -1.37
CA PHE A 104 7.67 -20.04 -1.14
C PHE A 104 7.42 -20.48 0.32
N LEU A 105 6.85 -19.61 1.16
CA LEU A 105 6.64 -19.90 2.57
C LEU A 105 5.64 -21.04 2.76
N ARG A 106 5.99 -21.98 3.64
CA ARG A 106 5.13 -23.10 4.04
C ARG A 106 4.92 -23.07 5.55
N PRO A 107 3.69 -23.30 6.04
CA PRO A 107 2.44 -23.45 5.30
C PRO A 107 1.97 -22.18 4.58
N LYS A 108 1.21 -22.35 3.48
CA LYS A 108 0.72 -21.27 2.60
C LYS A 108 -0.14 -20.21 3.30
N ILE A 109 -0.69 -20.51 4.48
CA ILE A 109 -1.45 -19.54 5.27
C ILE A 109 -0.56 -18.37 5.74
N PHE A 110 0.72 -18.61 6.01
CA PHE A 110 1.62 -17.54 6.44
C PHE A 110 1.94 -16.56 5.31
N GLU A 111 2.02 -17.04 4.06
CA GLU A 111 2.12 -16.18 2.87
C GLU A 111 0.90 -15.26 2.76
N MET A 112 -0.31 -15.82 2.88
CA MET A 112 -1.55 -15.03 2.86
C MET A 112 -1.56 -13.97 3.97
N ILE A 113 -1.25 -14.36 5.22
CA ILE A 113 -1.18 -13.43 6.36
C ILE A 113 -0.19 -12.30 6.08
N LEU A 114 1.02 -12.61 5.60
CA LEU A 114 2.05 -11.62 5.31
C LEU A 114 1.61 -10.64 4.21
N LEU A 115 0.91 -11.11 3.18
CA LEU A 115 0.44 -10.28 2.06
C LEU A 115 -0.81 -9.46 2.40
N ASP A 116 -1.68 -9.98 3.29
CA ASP A 116 -2.91 -9.33 3.75
C ASP A 116 -2.65 -8.21 4.77
N ILE A 117 -1.69 -8.37 5.69
CA ILE A 117 -1.40 -7.40 6.77
C ILE A 117 -1.17 -5.98 6.23
N PRO A 118 -0.30 -5.75 5.22
CA PRO A 118 -0.13 -4.41 4.65
C PRO A 118 -1.42 -3.86 4.05
N GLY A 119 -2.29 -4.70 3.49
CA GLY A 119 -3.60 -4.28 3.00
C GLY A 119 -4.52 -3.76 4.10
N LEU A 120 -4.55 -4.44 5.25
CA LEU A 120 -5.29 -3.98 6.44
C LEU A 120 -4.71 -2.67 6.99
N LEU A 121 -3.39 -2.58 7.09
CA LEU A 121 -2.71 -1.37 7.55
C LEU A 121 -2.95 -0.20 6.60
N PHE A 122 -3.00 -0.44 5.29
CA PHE A 122 -3.37 0.55 4.29
C PHE A 122 -4.80 1.06 4.55
N PHE A 123 -5.77 0.16 4.72
CA PHE A 123 -7.14 0.54 5.10
C PHE A 123 -7.17 1.42 6.37
N SER A 124 -6.48 1.01 7.44
CA SER A 124 -6.41 1.79 8.68
C SER A 124 -5.78 3.17 8.46
N THR A 125 -4.68 3.22 7.71
CA THR A 125 -3.93 4.46 7.41
C THR A 125 -4.83 5.49 6.73
N TYR A 126 -5.60 5.07 5.72
CA TYR A 126 -6.42 5.99 4.96
C TYR A 126 -7.77 6.29 5.61
N THR A 127 -8.35 5.36 6.37
CA THR A 127 -9.52 5.67 7.20
C THR A 127 -9.18 6.61 8.36
N LEU A 128 -7.92 6.67 8.81
CA LEU A 128 -7.46 7.71 9.74
C LEU A 128 -7.54 9.11 9.10
N LEU A 129 -7.32 9.22 7.79
CA LEU A 129 -7.49 10.48 7.06
C LEU A 129 -8.98 10.87 6.94
N VAL A 130 -9.86 9.89 6.73
CA VAL A 130 -11.32 10.09 6.79
C VAL A 130 -11.73 10.58 8.19
N LEU A 131 -11.21 9.95 9.25
CA LEU A 131 -11.42 10.40 10.64
C LEU A 131 -10.95 11.84 10.81
N PHE A 132 -9.76 12.19 10.33
CA PHE A 132 -9.23 13.54 10.42
C PHE A 132 -10.15 14.57 9.75
N TRP A 133 -10.70 14.24 8.58
CA TRP A 133 -11.65 15.11 7.90
C TRP A 133 -13.00 15.19 8.60
N ALA A 134 -13.47 14.09 9.20
CA ALA A 134 -14.65 14.09 10.04
C ALA A 134 -14.46 15.00 11.26
N GLU A 135 -13.29 14.96 11.91
CA GLU A 135 -12.95 15.84 13.03
C GLU A 135 -12.99 17.31 12.60
N ILE A 136 -12.35 17.67 11.47
CA ILE A 136 -12.38 19.06 10.95
C ILE A 136 -13.82 19.50 10.66
N TYR A 137 -14.60 18.65 9.98
CA TYR A 137 -15.99 18.97 9.62
C TYR A 137 -16.86 19.19 10.86
N HIS A 138 -16.77 18.30 11.85
CA HIS A 138 -17.53 18.43 13.10
C HIS A 138 -17.12 19.67 13.89
N GLN A 139 -15.81 19.94 14.01
CA GLN A 139 -15.31 21.14 14.68
C GLN A 139 -15.80 22.42 14.01
N ALA A 140 -15.73 22.51 12.69
CA ALA A 140 -16.20 23.67 11.93
C ALA A 140 -17.73 23.89 12.02
N ARG A 141 -18.48 22.85 12.39
CA ARG A 141 -19.94 22.91 12.59
C ARG A 141 -20.35 22.94 14.07
N SER A 142 -19.39 23.03 14.99
CA SER A 142 -19.62 22.97 16.44
C SER A 142 -20.38 21.70 16.87
N LEU A 143 -20.17 20.59 16.16
CA LEU A 143 -20.75 19.29 16.47
C LEU A 143 -19.82 18.48 17.38
N PRO A 144 -20.35 17.56 18.20
CA PRO A 144 -19.54 16.74 19.08
C PRO A 144 -18.56 15.85 18.30
N THR A 145 -17.30 15.77 18.77
CA THR A 145 -16.22 14.97 18.18
C THR A 145 -15.83 13.75 19.01
N ASN A 146 -16.31 13.66 20.26
CA ASN A 146 -15.96 12.64 21.24
C ASN A 146 -16.17 11.19 20.75
N LYS A 147 -17.15 10.96 19.87
CA LYS A 147 -17.45 9.62 19.33
C LYS A 147 -16.61 9.24 18.10
N LEU A 148 -15.99 10.19 17.41
CA LEU A 148 -15.34 9.93 16.12
C LEU A 148 -14.13 8.98 16.24
N ARG A 149 -13.23 9.24 17.21
CA ARG A 149 -12.05 8.38 17.45
C ARG A 149 -12.44 6.97 17.92
N PRO A 150 -13.34 6.79 18.92
CA PRO A 150 -13.84 5.47 19.28
C PRO A 150 -14.42 4.71 18.09
N VAL A 151 -15.22 5.35 17.24
CA VAL A 151 -15.77 4.71 16.03
C VAL A 151 -14.66 4.22 15.10
N TYR A 152 -13.63 5.03 14.84
CA TYR A 152 -12.48 4.60 14.04
C TYR A 152 -11.79 3.36 14.63
N PHE A 153 -11.55 3.34 15.95
CA PHE A 153 -10.92 2.20 16.61
C PHE A 153 -11.80 0.95 16.60
N ILE A 154 -13.11 1.10 16.82
CA ILE A 154 -14.07 -0.01 16.77
C ILE A 154 -14.14 -0.60 15.36
N VAL A 155 -14.26 0.24 14.32
CA VAL A 155 -14.29 -0.21 12.92
C VAL A 155 -13.02 -0.99 12.59
N ASN A 156 -11.84 -0.45 12.91
CA ASN A 156 -10.58 -1.17 12.69
C ASN A 156 -10.51 -2.46 13.50
N GLY A 157 -10.87 -2.43 14.79
CA GLY A 157 -10.88 -3.63 15.63
C GLY A 157 -11.75 -4.74 15.05
N VAL A 158 -12.95 -4.41 14.57
CA VAL A 158 -13.86 -5.37 13.91
C VAL A 158 -13.23 -5.92 12.63
N MET A 159 -12.65 -5.07 11.77
CA MET A 159 -12.03 -5.54 10.52
C MET A 159 -10.88 -6.53 10.78
N TYR A 160 -10.01 -6.22 11.75
CA TYR A 160 -8.87 -7.08 12.08
C TYR A 160 -9.34 -8.37 12.75
N PHE A 161 -10.36 -8.29 13.62
CA PHE A 161 -10.95 -9.48 14.25
C PHE A 161 -11.54 -10.43 13.20
N VAL A 162 -12.35 -9.92 12.26
CA VAL A 162 -12.93 -10.71 11.18
C VAL A 162 -11.83 -11.33 10.31
N GLN A 163 -10.78 -10.58 9.98
CA GLN A 163 -9.64 -11.11 9.21
C GLN A 163 -8.94 -12.27 9.93
N VAL A 164 -8.70 -12.14 11.25
CA VAL A 164 -8.11 -13.21 12.05
C VAL A 164 -9.00 -14.46 12.05
N CYS A 165 -10.32 -14.30 12.18
CA CYS A 165 -11.26 -15.42 12.06
C CYS A 165 -11.18 -16.11 10.69
N ILE A 166 -11.09 -15.33 9.61
CA ILE A 166 -10.92 -15.85 8.24
C ILE A 166 -9.61 -16.66 8.11
N TRP A 167 -8.50 -16.16 8.63
CA TRP A 167 -7.22 -16.88 8.61
C TRP A 167 -7.26 -18.20 9.41
N ILE A 168 -7.91 -18.19 10.59
CA ILE A 168 -8.08 -19.41 11.40
C ILE A 168 -8.91 -20.45 10.63
N TYR A 169 -9.99 -20.02 9.97
CA TYR A 169 -10.83 -20.88 9.16
C TYR A 169 -10.10 -21.45 7.93
N LEU A 170 -9.20 -20.67 7.31
CA LEU A 170 -8.39 -21.09 6.16
C LEU A 170 -7.27 -22.08 6.51
N ARG A 171 -6.80 -22.08 7.76
CA ARG A 171 -5.66 -22.88 8.23
C ARG A 171 -5.72 -24.38 7.89
N PRO A 172 -6.84 -25.11 8.06
CA PRO A 172 -6.85 -26.57 7.96
C PRO A 172 -6.75 -27.10 6.53
N SER A 173 -7.42 -26.47 5.55
CA SER A 173 -7.55 -27.07 4.22
C SER A 173 -7.63 -26.08 3.04
N GLN A 174 -7.50 -24.76 3.27
CA GLN A 174 -7.46 -23.71 2.23
C GLN A 174 -8.45 -23.92 1.07
N LYS A 175 -9.72 -24.20 1.39
CA LYS A 175 -10.75 -24.48 0.37
C LYS A 175 -10.87 -23.27 -0.58
N PRO A 176 -11.05 -23.46 -1.90
CA PRO A 176 -11.19 -22.35 -2.84
C PRO A 176 -12.27 -21.33 -2.45
N ILE A 177 -13.40 -21.81 -1.92
CA ILE A 177 -14.49 -20.96 -1.41
C ILE A 177 -14.01 -20.07 -0.25
N ALA A 178 -13.20 -20.61 0.67
CA ALA A 178 -12.69 -19.84 1.80
C ALA A 178 -11.71 -18.74 1.36
N VAL A 179 -10.89 -19.02 0.34
CA VAL A 179 -9.98 -18.01 -0.26
C VAL A 179 -10.79 -16.93 -0.99
N ALA A 180 -11.84 -17.30 -1.71
CA ALA A 180 -12.75 -16.34 -2.33
C ALA A 180 -13.43 -15.43 -1.29
N VAL A 181 -13.89 -15.98 -0.16
CA VAL A 181 -14.45 -15.19 0.95
C VAL A 181 -13.43 -14.19 1.51
N ALA A 182 -12.17 -14.58 1.68
CA ALA A 182 -11.12 -13.67 2.13
C ALA A 182 -10.90 -12.49 1.15
N LYS A 183 -10.86 -12.77 -0.15
CA LYS A 183 -10.74 -11.74 -1.19
C LYS A 183 -11.96 -10.81 -1.22
N LEU A 184 -13.17 -11.38 -1.18
CA LEU A 184 -14.40 -10.59 -1.13
C LEU A 184 -14.49 -9.70 0.10
N PHE A 185 -13.99 -10.16 1.25
CA PHE A 185 -13.88 -9.32 2.44
C PHE A 185 -13.01 -8.08 2.19
N PHE A 186 -11.82 -8.24 1.61
CA PHE A 186 -10.96 -7.11 1.22
C PHE A 186 -11.62 -6.17 0.19
N SER A 187 -12.42 -6.72 -0.71
CA SER A 187 -13.20 -5.93 -1.67
C SER A 187 -14.24 -5.07 -0.95
N VAL A 188 -15.03 -5.66 -0.05
CA VAL A 188 -16.08 -4.97 0.71
C VAL A 188 -15.50 -3.85 1.59
N ILE A 189 -14.42 -4.10 2.33
CA ILE A 189 -13.81 -3.04 3.16
C ILE A 189 -13.26 -1.90 2.30
N SER A 190 -12.75 -2.20 1.11
CA SER A 190 -12.27 -1.19 0.16
C SER A 190 -13.42 -0.32 -0.35
N PHE A 191 -14.57 -0.92 -0.67
CA PHE A 191 -15.78 -0.18 -1.04
C PHE A 191 -16.21 0.79 0.07
N PHE A 192 -16.27 0.33 1.32
CA PHE A 192 -16.64 1.19 2.45
C PHE A 192 -15.61 2.29 2.73
N ALA A 193 -14.32 2.04 2.53
CA ALA A 193 -13.30 3.08 2.59
C ALA A 193 -13.54 4.16 1.53
N ALA A 194 -13.82 3.78 0.27
CA ALA A 194 -14.17 4.72 -0.80
C ALA A 194 -15.40 5.56 -0.44
N LEU A 195 -16.44 4.93 0.10
CA LEU A 195 -17.63 5.62 0.57
C LEU A 195 -17.32 6.62 1.71
N GLY A 196 -16.45 6.25 2.65
CA GLY A 196 -15.98 7.13 3.72
C GLY A 196 -15.30 8.40 3.18
N PHE A 197 -14.43 8.25 2.17
CA PHE A 197 -13.81 9.38 1.47
C PHE A 197 -14.85 10.25 0.77
N LEU A 198 -15.80 9.66 0.03
CA LEU A 198 -16.85 10.42 -0.65
C LEU A 198 -17.71 11.21 0.34
N ILE A 199 -18.11 10.61 1.46
CA ILE A 199 -18.96 11.27 2.46
C ILE A 199 -18.23 12.41 3.15
N TYR A 200 -17.09 12.14 3.81
CA TYR A 200 -16.43 13.18 4.62
C TYR A 200 -15.59 14.13 3.77
N GLY A 201 -14.96 13.65 2.70
CA GLY A 201 -14.30 14.50 1.71
C GLY A 201 -15.28 15.41 0.99
N GLY A 202 -16.43 14.89 0.57
CA GLY A 202 -17.51 15.67 -0.04
C GLY A 202 -18.10 16.72 0.91
N ARG A 203 -18.44 16.31 2.15
CA ARG A 203 -18.92 17.25 3.19
C ARG A 203 -17.92 18.38 3.45
N LEU A 204 -16.64 18.05 3.58
CA LEU A 204 -15.58 19.04 3.80
C LEU A 204 -15.41 19.96 2.59
N PHE A 205 -15.45 19.41 1.36
CA PHE A 205 -15.40 20.18 0.12
C PHE A 205 -16.54 21.19 0.02
N PHE A 206 -17.78 20.77 0.22
CA PHE A 206 -18.94 21.68 0.18
C PHE A 206 -18.89 22.73 1.29
N MET A 207 -18.44 22.37 2.49
CA MET A 207 -18.24 23.31 3.59
C MET A 207 -17.20 24.38 3.21
N LEU A 208 -16.05 23.97 2.68
CA LEU A 208 -15.00 24.88 2.19
C LEU A 208 -15.49 25.76 1.03
N ARG A 209 -16.47 25.32 0.23
CA ARG A 209 -17.09 26.16 -0.82
C ARG A 209 -17.99 27.27 -0.29
N ARG A 210 -18.53 27.15 0.93
CA ARG A 210 -19.49 28.12 1.50
C ARG A 210 -18.84 29.22 2.35
N PHE A 211 -17.58 29.08 2.76
CA PHE A 211 -16.90 30.13 3.51
C PHE A 211 -16.68 31.41 2.67
N PRO A 212 -16.91 32.61 3.24
CA PRO A 212 -16.77 33.89 2.54
C PRO A 212 -15.34 34.11 1.99
N ILE A 213 -15.26 34.90 0.92
CA ILE A 213 -14.19 34.93 -0.09
C ILE A 213 -12.85 35.49 0.44
N GLU A 214 -12.81 36.11 1.61
CA GLU A 214 -11.65 36.84 2.16
C GLU A 214 -10.52 35.96 2.73
N SER A 215 -10.69 34.64 2.83
CA SER A 215 -9.65 33.78 3.42
C SER A 215 -8.53 33.45 2.42
N ARG A 216 -7.36 34.11 2.58
CA ARG A 216 -6.11 33.77 1.87
C ARG A 216 -5.80 32.27 2.05
N GLY A 217 -5.84 31.51 0.94
CA GLY A 217 -5.50 30.08 0.93
C GLY A 217 -6.67 29.09 0.82
N ARG A 218 -7.93 29.56 0.78
CA ARG A 218 -9.12 28.71 0.61
C ARG A 218 -9.09 27.84 -0.65
N GLN A 219 -8.80 28.42 -1.82
CA GLN A 219 -8.76 27.67 -3.09
C GLN A 219 -7.75 26.52 -3.05
N LYS A 220 -6.59 26.77 -2.44
CA LYS A 220 -5.56 25.74 -2.26
C LYS A 220 -6.05 24.62 -1.34
N LYS A 221 -6.74 24.93 -0.24
CA LYS A 221 -7.33 23.92 0.65
C LYS A 221 -8.46 23.14 0.00
N LEU A 222 -9.28 23.80 -0.81
CA LEU A 222 -10.33 23.15 -1.57
C LEU A 222 -9.75 22.13 -2.56
N TYR A 223 -8.68 22.51 -3.29
CA TYR A 223 -7.95 21.62 -4.18
C TYR A 223 -7.30 20.45 -3.41
N GLU A 224 -6.64 20.72 -2.27
CA GLU A 224 -6.06 19.67 -1.42
C GLU A 224 -7.11 18.62 -1.03
N VAL A 225 -8.28 19.04 -0.55
CA VAL A 225 -9.37 18.12 -0.15
C VAL A 225 -9.95 17.39 -1.36
N ALA A 226 -10.27 18.10 -2.44
CA ALA A 226 -10.87 17.51 -3.64
C ALA A 226 -9.95 16.46 -4.28
N SER A 227 -8.67 16.80 -4.46
CA SER A 227 -7.68 15.90 -5.06
C SER A 227 -7.46 14.66 -4.21
N VAL A 228 -7.26 14.81 -2.90
CA VAL A 228 -7.07 13.65 -2.01
C VAL A 228 -8.32 12.77 -1.97
N THR A 229 -9.51 13.37 -1.98
CA THR A 229 -10.79 12.62 -2.01
C THR A 229 -10.90 11.81 -3.29
N GLY A 230 -10.64 12.43 -4.45
CA GLY A 230 -10.66 11.77 -5.75
C GLY A 230 -9.64 10.63 -5.83
N ILE A 231 -8.37 10.90 -5.49
CA ILE A 231 -7.29 9.91 -5.50
C ILE A 231 -7.65 8.70 -4.63
N CYS A 232 -8.04 8.93 -3.36
CA CYS A 232 -8.32 7.83 -2.44
C CYS A 232 -9.59 7.06 -2.85
N CYS A 233 -10.66 7.76 -3.26
CA CYS A 233 -11.88 7.12 -3.72
C CYS A 233 -11.60 6.22 -4.95
N THR A 234 -10.96 6.75 -5.98
CA THR A 234 -10.61 5.99 -7.19
C THR A 234 -9.72 4.81 -6.86
N CYS A 235 -8.68 5.01 -6.05
CA CYS A 235 -7.80 3.96 -5.55
C CYS A 235 -8.58 2.81 -4.89
N PHE A 236 -9.44 3.11 -3.91
CA PHE A 236 -10.21 2.10 -3.19
C PHE A 236 -11.29 1.44 -4.05
N LEU A 237 -11.86 2.13 -5.03
CA LEU A 237 -12.79 1.53 -6.00
C LEU A 237 -12.07 0.57 -6.95
N ILE A 238 -10.89 0.93 -7.46
CA ILE A 238 -10.06 0.01 -8.26
C ILE A 238 -9.70 -1.21 -7.40
N ARG A 239 -9.27 -1.00 -6.15
CA ARG A 239 -9.00 -2.09 -5.20
C ARG A 239 -10.20 -3.00 -5.02
N CYS A 240 -11.38 -2.44 -4.75
CA CYS A 240 -12.64 -3.16 -4.61
C CYS A 240 -12.91 -4.06 -5.82
N PHE A 241 -12.83 -3.48 -7.02
CA PHE A 241 -13.14 -4.18 -8.27
C PHE A 241 -12.13 -5.27 -8.60
N VAL A 242 -10.83 -4.95 -8.62
CA VAL A 242 -9.77 -5.93 -8.97
C VAL A 242 -9.73 -7.08 -7.98
N VAL A 243 -9.86 -6.81 -6.68
CA VAL A 243 -9.86 -7.87 -5.67
C VAL A 243 -11.12 -8.74 -5.79
N ALA A 244 -12.29 -8.16 -6.09
CA ALA A 244 -13.50 -8.94 -6.36
C ALA A 244 -13.33 -9.86 -7.59
N LEU A 245 -12.77 -9.34 -8.68
CA LEU A 245 -12.47 -10.14 -9.87
C LEU A 245 -11.51 -11.29 -9.56
N SER A 246 -10.45 -11.03 -8.79
CA SER A 246 -9.47 -12.05 -8.38
C SER A 246 -10.08 -13.19 -7.53
N ALA A 247 -11.28 -12.98 -6.95
CA ALA A 247 -11.99 -14.02 -6.21
C ALA A 247 -12.63 -15.07 -7.14
N PHE A 248 -12.89 -14.71 -8.39
CA PHE A 248 -13.59 -15.55 -9.36
C PHE A 248 -12.72 -15.96 -10.56
N ASP A 249 -11.68 -15.18 -10.87
CA ASP A 249 -10.77 -15.44 -11.98
C ASP A 249 -9.32 -15.61 -11.49
N LYS A 250 -8.73 -16.77 -11.80
CA LYS A 250 -7.33 -17.09 -11.47
C LYS A 250 -6.32 -16.30 -12.30
N HIS A 251 -6.68 -15.84 -13.50
CA HIS A 251 -5.80 -15.02 -14.35
C HIS A 251 -5.72 -13.57 -13.86
N ALA A 252 -6.73 -13.13 -13.10
CA ALA A 252 -6.76 -11.84 -12.43
C ALA A 252 -6.23 -11.94 -10.98
N ASP A 253 -5.60 -13.05 -10.60
CA ASP A 253 -5.12 -13.22 -9.23
C ASP A 253 -3.95 -12.28 -8.95
N ILE A 254 -4.10 -11.49 -7.89
CA ILE A 254 -3.04 -10.66 -7.33
C ILE A 254 -2.34 -11.46 -6.24
N ASP A 255 -1.15 -11.02 -5.82
CA ASP A 255 -0.41 -11.74 -4.76
C ASP A 255 0.02 -13.16 -5.15
N VAL A 256 0.34 -13.35 -6.44
CA VAL A 256 0.92 -14.59 -6.96
C VAL A 256 2.18 -14.35 -7.78
N LEU A 257 3.17 -15.23 -7.67
CA LEU A 257 4.43 -15.15 -8.44
C LEU A 257 4.20 -15.17 -9.96
N ASN A 258 3.14 -15.82 -10.42
CA ASN A 258 2.90 -16.10 -11.84
C ASN A 258 2.43 -14.88 -12.66
N HIS A 259 2.00 -13.81 -12.00
CA HIS A 259 1.51 -12.60 -12.66
C HIS A 259 2.29 -11.35 -12.20
N PRO A 260 3.63 -11.31 -12.43
CA PRO A 260 4.47 -10.25 -11.88
C PRO A 260 4.16 -8.87 -12.46
N LEU A 261 3.79 -8.79 -13.75
CA LEU A 261 3.37 -7.54 -14.38
C LEU A 261 2.03 -7.05 -13.80
N LEU A 262 1.06 -7.95 -13.58
CA LEU A 262 -0.23 -7.59 -12.99
C LEU A 262 -0.03 -7.06 -11.56
N ASN A 263 0.76 -7.75 -10.74
CA ASN A 263 1.13 -7.28 -9.40
C ASN A 263 1.80 -5.92 -9.45
N PHE A 264 2.77 -5.75 -10.36
CA PHE A 264 3.49 -4.49 -10.53
C PHE A 264 2.54 -3.33 -10.84
N VAL A 265 1.65 -3.50 -11.82
CA VAL A 265 0.68 -2.49 -12.23
C VAL A 265 -0.30 -2.20 -11.09
N TYR A 266 -0.87 -3.25 -10.48
CA TYR A 266 -1.82 -3.13 -9.38
C TYR A 266 -1.21 -2.35 -8.20
N TYR A 267 -0.06 -2.80 -7.68
CA TYR A 267 0.57 -2.17 -6.52
C TYR A 267 1.05 -0.75 -6.79
N THR A 268 1.52 -0.49 -8.00
CA THR A 268 1.90 0.87 -8.42
C THR A 268 0.68 1.80 -8.42
N LEU A 269 -0.42 1.39 -9.07
CA LEU A 269 -1.60 2.24 -9.26
C LEU A 269 -2.46 2.39 -7.99
N VAL A 270 -2.57 1.33 -7.18
CA VAL A 270 -3.52 1.26 -6.07
C VAL A 270 -2.86 1.55 -4.73
N GLU A 271 -1.54 1.41 -4.57
CA GLU A 271 -0.88 1.65 -3.28
C GLU A 271 0.21 2.72 -3.37
N ILE A 272 1.19 2.58 -4.29
CA ILE A 272 2.35 3.48 -4.35
C ILE A 272 1.96 4.89 -4.83
N VAL A 273 1.28 5.00 -5.98
CA VAL A 273 0.90 6.30 -6.57
C VAL A 273 -0.04 7.07 -5.64
N PRO A 274 -1.13 6.49 -5.09
CA PRO A 274 -1.99 7.18 -4.13
C PRO A 274 -1.22 7.64 -2.89
N SER A 275 -0.36 6.80 -2.31
CA SER A 275 0.44 7.17 -1.13
C SER A 275 1.41 8.31 -1.40
N SER A 276 2.11 8.25 -2.53
CA SER A 276 3.03 9.30 -2.96
C SER A 276 2.31 10.63 -3.15
N LEU A 277 1.18 10.62 -3.87
CA LEU A 277 0.40 11.83 -4.14
C LEU A 277 -0.22 12.41 -2.86
N VAL A 278 -0.78 11.58 -1.98
CA VAL A 278 -1.38 12.06 -0.73
C VAL A 278 -0.32 12.65 0.20
N LEU A 279 0.83 11.99 0.37
CA LEU A 279 1.95 12.53 1.14
C LEU A 279 2.50 13.83 0.53
N PHE A 280 2.50 13.94 -0.80
CA PHE A 280 2.91 15.16 -1.50
C PHE A 280 1.91 16.32 -1.29
N ILE A 281 0.61 16.07 -1.43
CA ILE A 281 -0.43 17.08 -1.26
C ILE A 281 -0.47 17.56 0.20
N LEU A 282 -0.32 16.64 1.16
CA LEU A 282 -0.39 16.92 2.59
C LEU A 282 0.97 17.28 3.24
N ARG A 283 2.03 17.52 2.44
CA ARG A 283 3.40 17.77 2.93
C ARG A 283 3.60 19.04 3.77
N LYS A 284 2.59 19.90 3.86
CA LYS A 284 2.71 21.19 4.56
C LYS A 284 2.86 20.96 6.06
N LEU A 285 3.87 21.63 6.62
CA LEU A 285 4.13 21.62 8.06
C LEU A 285 3.13 22.51 8.80
N PRO A 286 2.80 22.18 10.06
CA PRO A 286 2.06 23.08 10.93
C PRO A 286 2.82 24.41 11.13
N PRO A 287 2.11 25.54 11.32
CA PRO A 287 2.73 26.83 11.59
C PRO A 287 3.67 26.74 12.81
N ARG A 288 4.82 27.44 12.75
CA ARG A 288 5.74 27.52 13.90
C ARG A 288 5.04 28.32 15.00
N ARG A 289 5.23 27.94 16.27
CA ARG A 289 4.89 28.89 17.34
C ARG A 289 5.77 30.12 17.15
N VAL A 290 5.16 31.30 17.21
CA VAL A 290 5.86 32.47 17.75
C VAL A 290 5.95 32.20 19.25
N SER A 291 7.16 32.13 19.79
CA SER A 291 7.39 31.96 21.21
C SER A 291 6.69 33.10 21.95
N VAL A 292 5.98 32.83 23.05
CA VAL A 292 5.45 33.90 23.93
C VAL A 292 6.59 34.79 24.46
N SER A 293 7.85 34.33 24.41
CA SER A 293 9.04 35.13 24.71
C SER A 293 9.38 36.21 23.66
N ASP A 294 8.85 36.14 22.45
CA ASP A 294 9.05 37.17 21.41
C ASP A 294 7.96 38.26 21.44
N GLN A 295 7.04 38.17 22.41
CA GLN A 295 5.90 39.08 22.56
C GLN A 295 5.91 39.82 23.91
N TYR A 296 7.07 39.91 24.54
CA TYR A 296 7.30 40.81 25.68
C TYR A 296 7.98 42.08 25.17
N HIS A 297 7.18 43.03 24.69
CA HIS A 297 7.64 44.41 24.64
C HIS A 297 7.59 44.94 26.08
N PRO A 298 8.73 45.28 26.72
CA PRO A 298 8.67 46.00 27.97
C PRO A 298 7.93 47.32 27.70
N ILE A 299 6.94 47.60 28.54
CA ILE A 299 6.27 48.90 28.57
C ILE A 299 7.31 49.85 29.17
N GLU A 300 7.86 50.74 28.34
CA GLU A 300 8.58 51.93 28.80
C GLU A 300 7.59 52.99 29.31
#